data_AF-A0AAP0PF11-F1
#
_entry.id   AF-A0AAP0PF11-F1
#
_cell.length_a   1.000
_cell.length_b   1.000
_cell.length_c   1.000
_cell.angle_alpha   90.00
_cell.angle_beta   90.00
_cell.angle_gamma   90.00
#
_symmetry.space_group_name_H-M   'P 1'
#
loop_
_entity.id
_entity.type
_entity.pdbx_description
1 polymer ?
#
loop_
_entity_poly.entity_id
_entity_poly.type
_entity_poly.pdbx_seq_one_letter_code
_entity_poly.pdbx_strand_id
1 'polypeptide(L)' 'MYLAVKDPFVMREEAKTFLDNKHVKFLAAVAASYTHVLGLELDLYEDGLGIRSNRFVLLVENFKVKVAGVFPKLGYV' A
#
# COMPACT_ATOMS: atom_id res chain seq x y z
N MET A 1 4.79 9.12 -1.40
CA MET A 1 3.59 8.80 -0.59
C MET A 1 3.62 7.31 -0.31
N TYR A 2 3.31 6.90 0.91
CA TYR A 2 3.20 5.50 1.31
C TYR A 2 1.72 5.16 1.56
N LEU A 3 1.22 4.13 0.90
CA LEU A 3 -0.17 3.69 0.98
C LEU A 3 -0.19 2.25 1.50
N ALA A 4 -1.09 1.97 2.45
CA ALA A 4 -1.31 0.62 2.95
C ALA A 4 -2.79 0.38 3.30
N VAL A 5 -3.24 -0.87 3.17
CA VAL A 5 -4.56 -1.34 3.62
C VAL A 5 -4.51 -1.50 5.14
N LYS A 6 -4.66 -0.37 5.84
CA LYS A 6 -4.66 -0.22 7.30
C LYS A 6 -5.57 0.95 7.66
N ASP A 7 -6.02 1.00 8.90
CA ASP A 7 -6.76 2.15 9.42
C ASP A 7 -5.86 3.38 9.67
N PRO A 8 -6.44 4.59 9.77
CA PRO A 8 -5.65 5.81 10.00
C PRO A 8 -4.90 5.86 11.33
N PHE A 9 -5.38 5.17 12.37
CA PHE A 9 -4.73 5.20 13.69
C PHE A 9 -3.45 4.38 13.66
N VAL A 10 -3.48 3.17 13.10
CA VAL A 10 -2.28 2.36 12.90
C VAL A 10 -1.29 3.07 11.99
N MET A 11 -1.75 3.68 10.90
CA MET A 11 -0.89 4.44 9.98
C MET A 11 -0.24 5.65 10.66
N ARG A 12 -0.93 6.32 11.59
CA ARG A 12 -0.39 7.44 12.36
C ARG A 12 0.71 6.98 13.31
N GLU A 13 0.52 5.86 13.99
CA GLU A 13 1.56 5.32 14.89
C GLU A 13 2.74 4.77 14.11
N GLU A 14 2.52 4.07 12.99
CA GLU A 14 3.57 3.60 12.08
C GLU A 14 4.37 4.77 11.50
N ALA A 15 3.74 5.89 11.18
CA ALA A 15 4.47 7.08 10.72
C ALA A 15 5.48 7.60 11.77
N LYS A 16 5.16 7.50 13.07
CA LYS A 16 6.05 7.94 14.15
C LYS A 16 7.30 7.07 14.30
N THR A 17 7.27 5.82 13.84
CA THR A 17 8.46 4.94 13.91
C THR A 17 9.54 5.38 12.92
N PHE A 18 9.22 6.24 11.95
CA PHE A 18 10.17 6.80 10.99
C PHE A 18 10.60 8.22 11.41
N LEU A 19 11.51 8.30 12.40
CA LEU A 19 11.91 9.54 13.07
C LEU A 19 12.41 10.66 12.12
N ASP A 20 13.06 10.30 11.01
CA ASP A 20 13.61 11.26 10.04
C ASP A 20 12.73 11.50 8.81
N ASN A 21 11.54 10.89 8.76
CA ASN A 21 10.71 10.92 7.57
C ASN A 21 9.83 12.17 7.50
N LYS A 22 10.39 13.25 6.95
CA LYS A 22 9.67 14.53 6.71
C LYS A 22 9.01 14.63 5.33
N HIS A 23 9.30 13.70 4.43
CA HIS A 23 8.96 13.82 3.00
C HIS A 23 7.87 12.86 2.54
N VAL A 24 7.60 11.78 3.28
CA VAL A 24 6.59 10.80 2.91
C VAL A 24 5.29 11.06 3.64
N LYS A 25 4.23 11.30 2.87
CA LYS A 25 2.84 11.27 3.37
C LYS A 25 2.38 9.82 3.50
N PHE A 26 1.81 9.47 4.65
CA PHE A 26 1.21 8.17 4.95
C PHE A 26 -0.30 8.24 4.66
N LEU A 27 -0.80 7.32 3.84
CA LEU A 27 -2.19 7.28 3.38
C LEU A 27 -2.83 5.94 3.75
N ALA A 28 -3.85 6.00 4.59
CA ALA A 28 -4.65 4.84 4.97
C ALA A 28 -5.66 4.48 3.87
N ALA A 29 -5.65 3.22 3.43
CA ALA A 29 -6.56 2.66 2.44
C ALA A 29 -7.45 1.58 3.05
N VAL A 30 -8.27 1.96 4.04
CA VAL A 30 -9.01 1.06 4.96
C VAL A 30 -9.87 0.01 4.23
N ALA A 31 -10.55 0.40 3.15
CA ALA A 31 -11.47 -0.47 2.43
C ALA A 31 -10.82 -1.22 1.25
N ALA A 32 -9.49 -1.15 1.11
CA ALA A 32 -8.76 -1.64 -0.07
C ALA A 32 -9.25 -1.10 -1.43
N SER A 33 -10.17 -0.13 -1.46
CA SER A 33 -10.84 0.34 -2.70
C SER A 33 -9.87 0.83 -3.76
N TYR A 34 -8.83 1.56 -3.35
CA TYR A 34 -7.78 2.03 -4.25
C TYR A 34 -6.96 0.86 -4.84
N THR A 35 -6.59 -0.10 -3.99
CA THR A 35 -5.86 -1.31 -4.37
C THR A 35 -6.69 -2.20 -5.29
N HIS A 36 -7.99 -2.33 -5.03
CA HIS A 36 -8.95 -3.09 -5.81
C HIS A 36 -9.09 -2.52 -7.23
N VAL A 37 -9.30 -1.20 -7.35
CA VAL A 37 -9.39 -0.52 -8.66
C VAL A 37 -8.12 -0.68 -9.49
N LEU A 38 -6.95 -0.74 -8.84
CA LEU A 38 -5.68 -0.97 -9.50
C LEU A 38 -5.41 -2.45 -9.85
N GLY A 39 -6.24 -3.39 -9.37
CA GLY A 39 -6.01 -4.83 -9.52
C GLY A 39 -4.78 -5.32 -8.74
N LEU A 40 -4.35 -4.58 -7.72
CA LEU A 40 -3.14 -4.84 -6.94
C LEU A 40 -3.45 -5.52 -5.61
N GLU A 41 -4.54 -6.27 -5.53
CA GLU A 41 -4.89 -7.03 -4.34
C GLU A 41 -4.00 -8.26 -4.17
N LEU A 42 -3.66 -8.52 -2.92
CA LEU A 42 -2.95 -9.69 -2.45
C LEU A 42 -3.81 -10.34 -1.36
N ASP A 43 -4.21 -11.58 -1.61
CA ASP A 43 -4.91 -12.39 -0.63
C ASP A 43 -3.89 -13.01 0.33
N LEU A 44 -4.03 -12.69 1.62
CA LEU A 44 -3.25 -13.24 2.72
C LEU A 44 -4.19 -13.75 3.83
N TYR A 45 -5.33 -14.35 3.46
CA TYR A 45 -6.26 -14.95 4.41
C TYR A 45 -5.62 -16.08 5.21
N GLU A 46 -4.80 -16.92 4.58
CA GLU A 46 -4.08 -18.02 5.25
C GLU A 46 -3.10 -17.51 6.31
N ASP A 47 -2.52 -16.33 6.11
CA ASP A 47 -1.64 -15.66 7.07
C ASP A 47 -2.42 -14.86 8.15
N GLY A 48 -3.76 -14.90 8.13
CA GLY A 48 -4.61 -14.13 9.05
C GLY A 48 -4.63 -12.62 8.80
N LEU A 49 -4.13 -12.17 7.64
CA LEU A 49 -4.03 -10.76 7.29
C LEU A 49 -5.18 -10.27 6.40
N GLY A 50 -5.89 -11.19 5.75
CA GLY A 50 -6.98 -10.91 4.81
C GLY A 50 -6.47 -10.25 3.52
N ILE A 51 -7.31 -9.44 2.89
CA ILE A 51 -6.94 -8.72 1.66
C ILE A 51 -6.00 -7.56 1.97
N ARG A 52 -4.85 -7.53 1.30
CA ARG A 52 -3.83 -6.48 1.39
C ARG A 52 -3.46 -5.93 0.03
N SER A 53 -2.69 -4.85 0.04
CA SER A 53 -2.04 -4.34 -1.17
C SER A 53 -0.82 -5.17 -1.49
N ASN A 54 -0.74 -5.68 -2.72
CA ASN A 54 0.51 -6.11 -3.32
C ASN A 54 1.49 -4.92 -3.31
N ARG A 55 2.78 -5.21 -3.27
CA ARG A 55 3.82 -4.18 -3.25
C ARG A 55 4.00 -3.59 -4.64
N PHE A 56 4.02 -2.27 -4.72
CA PHE A 56 4.21 -1.55 -5.98
C PHE A 56 4.82 -0.16 -5.75
N VAL A 57 5.27 0.45 -6.84
CA VAL A 57 5.64 1.87 -6.92
C VAL A 57 5.04 2.48 -8.19
N LEU A 58 4.41 3.65 -8.05
CA LEU A 58 3.86 4.41 -9.18
C LEU A 58 4.53 5.79 -9.23
N LEU A 59 5.01 6.17 -10.41
CA LEU A 59 5.26 7.57 -10.75
C LEU A 59 4.01 8.11 -11.44
N VAL A 60 3.34 9.07 -10.80
CA VAL A 60 2.10 9.67 -11.31
C VAL A 60 2.30 11.15 -11.56
N GLU A 61 1.94 11.60 -12.75
CA GLU A 61 1.98 13.01 -13.16
C GLU A 61 0.67 13.37 -13.85
N ASN A 62 0.01 14.45 -13.44
CA ASN A 62 -1.27 14.92 -14.00
C ASN A 62 -2.32 13.81 -14.12
N PHE A 63 -2.52 13.07 -13.02
CA PHE A 63 -3.45 11.94 -12.93
C PHE A 63 -3.18 10.78 -13.90
N LYS A 64 -1.99 10.74 -14.52
CA LYS A 64 -1.55 9.64 -15.40
C LYS A 64 -0.38 8.91 -14.79
N VAL A 65 -0.43 7.58 -14.83
CA VAL A 65 0.71 6.73 -14.47
C VAL A 65 1.75 6.82 -15.58
N LYS A 66 2.96 7.26 -15.23
CA LYS A 66 4.12 7.35 -16.12
C LYS A 66 5.01 6.12 -16.03
N VAL A 67 5.19 5.60 -14.82
CA VAL A 67 5.97 4.40 -14.54
C VAL A 67 5.21 3.58 -13.49
N ALA A 68 5.15 2.27 -13.69
CA ALA A 68 4.61 1.32 -12.74
C ALA A 68 5.63 0.19 -12.50
N GLY A 69 6.09 0.06 -11.27
CA GLY A 69 6.85 -1.11 -10.82
C GLY A 69 5.96 -1.96 -9.91
N VAL A 70 5.61 -3.16 -10.35
CA VAL A 70 4.82 -4.11 -9.56
C VAL A 70 5.74 -5.25 -9.13
N PHE A 71 5.75 -5.54 -7.83
CA PHE A 71 6.54 -6.65 -7.33
C PHE A 71 5.78 -7.97 -7.58
N PRO A 72 6.51 -9.08 -7.81
CA PRO A 72 5.89 -10.39 -7.86
C PRO A 72 5.04 -10.61 -6.60
N LYS A 73 3.83 -11.13 -6.78
CA LYS A 73 3.06 -11.61 -5.63
C LYS A 73 3.92 -12.67 -4.95
N LEU A 74 4.16 -12.54 -3.65
CA LEU A 74 4.79 -13.61 -2.89
C LEU A 74 3.92 -14.85 -3.09
N GLY A 75 4.40 -15.79 -3.89
CA GLY A 75 3.94 -17.16 -3.83
C GLY A 75 4.52 -17.72 -2.55
N TYR A 76 3.70 -17.81 -1.51
CA TYR A 76 4.01 -18.74 -0.44
C TYR A 76 3.91 -20.14 -1.05
N VAL A 77 5.04 -20.84 -1.04
CA VAL A 77 5.11 -22.28 -1.30
C VAL A 77 4.58 -23.01 -0.08
#